data_AF-A0A383ECF4-F1
#
_entry.id   AF-A0A383ECF4-F1
#
_cell.length_a   1.000
_cell.length_b   1.000
_cell.length_c   1.000
_cell.angle_alpha   90.00
_cell.angle_beta   90.00
_cell.angle_gamma   90.00
#
_symmetry.space_group_name_H-M   'P 1'
#
loop_
_entity.id
_entity.type
_entity.pdbx_description
1 polymer ?
#
loop_
_entity_poly.entity_id
_entity_poly.type
_entity_poly.pdbx_seq_one_letter_code
_entity_poly.pdbx_strand_id
1 'polypeptide(L)'
;MKLGILECDHIPENLRPRFISYKLVFERLLQPHAQKLTCVSYRVFTGEFPEHPDGCGGYLITGSARSVYESEPWIERLEAYVRTLHQLRKPLIGICFGHQMIAQALGGRTEKAAQGWGVGRQTYQVLETPAWLDSSPPEFSILASHQDQVTELPDG
;
A
#
# COMPACT_ATOMS: atom_id res chain seq x y z
N MET A 1 0.16 19.70 -0.85
CA MET A 1 -0.53 18.64 -0.10
C MET A 1 0.52 17.71 0.48
N LYS A 2 0.38 17.27 1.73
CA LYS A 2 1.32 16.33 2.35
C LYS A 2 0.78 14.89 2.24
N LEU A 3 1.59 13.97 1.72
CA LEU A 3 1.31 12.53 1.63
C LEU A 3 2.09 11.80 2.72
N GLY A 4 1.41 11.03 3.57
CA GLY A 4 2.05 10.18 4.57
C GLY A 4 2.44 8.82 3.98
N ILE A 5 3.72 8.47 3.98
CA ILE A 5 4.24 7.17 3.57
C ILE A 5 4.37 6.30 4.82
N LEU A 6 3.49 5.30 4.95
CA LEU A 6 3.51 4.31 6.02
C LEU A 6 4.42 3.15 5.59
N GLU A 7 5.69 3.23 6.00
CA GLU A 7 6.71 2.24 5.66
C GLU A 7 6.50 0.99 6.50
N CYS A 8 6.27 -0.14 5.84
CA CYS A 8 6.00 -1.46 6.45
C CYS A 8 7.20 -2.42 6.38
N ASP A 9 8.35 -1.94 5.90
CA ASP A 9 9.59 -2.70 5.85
C ASP A 9 10.80 -1.76 5.62
N HIS A 10 11.99 -2.32 5.68
CA HIS A 10 13.21 -1.71 5.18
C HIS A 10 13.38 -1.93 3.69
N ILE A 11 14.08 -1.01 3.02
CA ILE A 11 14.61 -1.31 1.69
C ILE A 11 15.66 -2.42 1.81
N PRO A 12 15.52 -3.54 1.05
CA PRO A 12 16.49 -4.63 1.03
C PRO A 12 17.92 -4.12 0.75
N GLU A 13 18.92 -4.71 1.41
CA GLU A 13 20.30 -4.21 1.36
C GLU A 13 20.86 -4.12 -0.05
N ASN A 14 20.58 -5.11 -0.89
CA ASN A 14 20.97 -5.16 -2.30
C ASN A 14 20.36 -4.02 -3.14
N LEU A 15 19.28 -3.40 -2.67
CA LEU A 15 18.57 -2.31 -3.35
C LEU A 15 18.95 -0.92 -2.82
N ARG A 16 19.57 -0.83 -1.63
CA ARG A 16 19.99 0.45 -1.01
C ARG A 16 20.92 1.31 -1.86
N PRO A 17 21.83 0.76 -2.71
CA PRO A 17 22.64 1.60 -3.60
C PRO A 17 21.81 2.40 -4.62
N ARG A 18 20.61 1.91 -4.97
CA ARG A 18 19.72 2.53 -5.95
C ARG A 18 18.56 3.28 -5.30
N PHE A 19 18.05 2.79 -4.18
CA PHE A 19 16.87 3.32 -3.50
C PHE A 19 17.21 3.66 -2.05
N ILE A 20 17.27 4.96 -1.77
CA ILE A 20 17.71 5.49 -0.46
C ILE A 20 16.61 5.37 0.60
N SER A 21 15.35 5.65 0.24
CA SER A 21 14.19 5.50 1.13
C SER A 21 12.89 5.40 0.32
N TYR A 22 11.85 4.78 0.89
CA TYR A 22 10.55 4.71 0.25
C TYR A 22 9.99 6.11 -0.02
N LYS A 23 10.20 7.06 0.92
CA LYS A 23 9.94 8.48 0.71
C LYS A 23 10.44 8.98 -0.64
N LEU A 24 11.74 8.83 -0.89
CA LEU A 24 12.38 9.37 -2.10
C LEU A 24 11.94 8.62 -3.36
N VAL A 25 11.67 7.32 -3.26
CA VAL A 25 11.10 6.53 -4.37
C VAL A 25 9.76 7.12 -4.79
N PHE A 26 8.83 7.30 -3.85
CA PHE A 26 7.50 7.82 -4.17
C PHE A 26 7.50 9.30 -4.51
N GLU A 27 8.34 10.11 -3.87
CA GLU A 27 8.51 11.53 -4.27
C GLU A 27 8.96 11.63 -5.72
N ARG A 28 9.98 10.87 -6.15
CA ARG A 28 10.45 10.88 -7.54
C ARG A 28 9.40 10.37 -8.52
N LEU A 29 8.65 9.34 -8.14
CA LEU A 29 7.59 8.77 -8.98
C LEU A 29 6.44 9.79 -9.19
N LEU A 30 6.05 10.51 -8.13
CA LEU A 30 4.88 11.38 -8.15
C LEU A 30 5.18 12.81 -8.59
N GLN A 31 6.41 13.30 -8.39
CA GLN A 31 6.80 14.69 -8.69
C GLN A 31 6.40 15.15 -10.11
N PRO A 32 6.58 14.37 -11.19
CA PRO A 32 6.20 14.80 -12.54
C PRO A 32 4.70 15.09 -12.69
N HIS A 33 3.86 14.45 -11.88
CA HIS A 33 2.40 14.51 -11.96
C HIS A 33 1.78 15.35 -10.83
N ALA A 34 2.52 15.59 -9.73
CA ALA A 34 2.01 16.23 -8.53
C ALA A 34 3.07 17.16 -7.90
N GLN A 35 3.42 18.24 -8.59
CA GLN A 35 4.52 19.15 -8.22
C GLN A 35 4.39 19.79 -6.82
N LYS A 36 3.16 19.92 -6.29
CA LYS A 36 2.87 20.50 -4.95
C LYS A 36 2.75 19.43 -3.86
N LEU A 37 3.01 18.15 -4.18
CA LEU A 37 2.94 17.05 -3.25
C LEU A 37 4.30 16.90 -2.53
N THR A 38 4.25 16.85 -1.20
CA THR A 38 5.42 16.55 -0.36
C THR A 38 5.15 15.26 0.40
N CYS A 39 6.17 14.43 0.61
CA CYS A 39 6.03 13.21 1.38
C CYS A 39 6.63 13.36 2.79
N VAL A 40 6.04 12.67 3.74
CA VAL A 40 6.62 12.41 5.06
C VAL A 40 6.56 10.91 5.30
N SER A 41 7.62 10.31 5.84
CA SER A 41 7.65 8.88 6.15
C SER A 41 7.36 8.64 7.62
N TYR A 42 6.68 7.53 7.89
CA TYR A 42 6.44 6.97 9.21
C TYR A 42 6.82 5.49 9.17
N ARG A 43 7.79 5.07 9.98
CA ARG A 43 8.21 3.67 10.06
C ARG A 43 7.25 2.89 10.95
N VAL A 44 6.11 2.52 10.38
CA VAL A 44 5.06 1.83 11.12
C VAL A 44 5.52 0.47 11.64
N PHE A 45 6.40 -0.23 10.90
CA PHE A 45 7.00 -1.49 11.35
C PHE A 45 7.89 -1.34 12.60
N THR A 46 8.34 -0.13 12.94
CA THR A 46 9.03 0.18 14.22
C THR A 46 8.12 0.90 15.23
N GLY A 47 6.82 0.97 14.99
CA GLY A 47 5.85 1.63 15.87
C GLY A 47 5.76 3.15 15.71
N GLU A 48 6.42 3.75 14.72
CA GLU A 48 6.32 5.18 14.40
C GLU A 48 5.10 5.41 13.49
N PHE A 49 4.09 6.09 14.03
CA PHE A 49 2.85 6.43 13.32
C PHE A 49 2.62 7.94 13.36
N PRO A 50 1.83 8.49 12.43
CA PRO A 50 1.36 9.87 12.55
C PRO A 50 0.56 10.06 13.84
N GLU A 51 0.87 11.11 14.60
CA GLU A 51 0.15 11.45 15.84
C GLU A 51 -1.33 11.72 15.58
N HIS A 52 -1.64 12.38 14.46
CA HIS A 52 -2.99 12.72 14.03
C HIS A 52 -3.24 12.34 12.56
N PRO A 53 -4.37 11.69 12.23
CA PRO A 53 -4.79 11.43 10.85
C PRO A 53 -4.93 12.66 9.96
N ASP A 54 -5.09 13.85 10.55
CA ASP A 54 -5.19 15.12 9.83
C ASP A 54 -3.83 15.74 9.50
N GLY A 55 -2.73 15.15 10.00
CA GLY A 55 -1.37 15.62 9.69
C GLY A 55 -0.98 15.49 8.22
N CYS A 56 -1.68 14.63 7.47
CA CYS A 56 -1.52 14.43 6.03
C CYS A 56 -2.87 14.54 5.28
N GLY A 57 -2.80 14.94 4.01
CA GLY A 57 -3.96 14.99 3.11
C GLY A 57 -4.35 13.63 2.54
N GLY A 58 -3.50 12.62 2.69
CA GLY A 58 -3.70 11.24 2.27
C GLY A 58 -2.52 10.37 2.69
N TYR A 59 -2.64 9.06 2.52
CA TYR A 59 -1.65 8.09 2.97
C TYR A 59 -1.37 7.02 1.91
N LEU A 60 -0.13 6.53 1.91
CA LEU A 60 0.32 5.42 1.09
C LEU A 60 0.96 4.36 2.01
N ILE A 61 0.52 3.12 1.90
CA ILE A 61 1.05 1.97 2.65
C ILE A 61 1.96 1.16 1.71
N THR A 62 3.21 0.95 2.13
CA THR A 62 4.20 0.23 1.31
C THR A 62 3.98 -1.29 1.35
N GLY A 63 4.75 -2.00 0.52
CA GLY A 63 4.91 -3.45 0.66
C GLY A 63 5.65 -3.83 1.95
N SER A 64 5.59 -5.11 2.29
CA SER A 64 6.32 -5.75 3.38
C SER A 64 6.65 -7.19 2.99
N ALA A 65 7.72 -7.75 3.55
CA ALA A 65 7.97 -9.19 3.53
C ALA A 65 7.07 -9.97 4.50
N ARG A 66 6.31 -9.27 5.35
CA ARG A 66 5.32 -9.82 6.28
C ARG A 66 3.98 -10.04 5.62
N SER A 67 3.18 -10.93 6.21
CA SER A 67 1.78 -11.13 5.88
C SER A 67 0.88 -10.31 6.80
N VAL A 68 -0.24 -9.81 6.28
CA VAL A 68 -1.18 -8.96 7.04
C VAL A 68 -1.89 -9.68 8.18
N TYR A 69 -1.84 -11.02 8.18
CA TYR A 69 -2.43 -11.90 9.19
C TYR A 69 -1.39 -12.41 10.22
N GLU A 70 -0.15 -11.92 10.17
CA GLU A 70 0.82 -12.17 11.24
C GLU A 70 0.43 -11.40 12.52
N SER A 71 0.55 -12.06 13.67
CA SER A 71 0.27 -11.46 14.98
C SER A 71 1.44 -10.61 15.49
N GLU A 72 1.74 -9.50 14.79
CA GLU A 72 2.70 -8.50 15.24
C GLU A 72 1.99 -7.21 15.69
N PRO A 73 2.37 -6.59 16.83
CA PRO A 73 1.66 -5.43 17.38
C PRO A 73 1.52 -4.24 16.42
N TRP A 74 2.50 -4.05 15.54
CA TRP A 74 2.44 -2.95 14.56
C TRP A 74 1.46 -3.25 13.41
N ILE A 75 1.22 -4.52 13.08
CA ILE A 75 0.26 -4.95 12.05
C ILE A 75 -1.15 -4.68 12.55
N GLU A 76 -1.46 -5.12 13.77
CA GLU A 76 -2.76 -4.85 14.42
C GLU A 76 -3.01 -3.34 14.56
N ARG A 77 -1.98 -2.58 14.95
CA ARG A 77 -2.06 -1.12 15.04
C ARG A 77 -2.27 -0.48 13.67
N LEU A 78 -1.61 -0.97 12.62
CA LEU A 78 -1.78 -0.49 11.25
C LEU A 78 -3.19 -0.79 10.75
N GLU A 79 -3.73 -1.97 11.01
CA GLU A 79 -5.09 -2.34 10.65
C GLU A 79 -6.13 -1.41 11.30
N ALA A 80 -5.97 -1.13 12.60
CA ALA A 80 -6.81 -0.15 13.31
C ALA A 80 -6.65 1.27 12.76
N TYR A 81 -5.42 1.64 12.37
CA TYR A 81 -5.15 2.94 11.75
C TYR A 81 -5.84 3.06 10.39
N VAL A 82 -5.83 2.01 9.56
CA VAL A 82 -6.54 1.97 8.27
C VAL A 82 -8.04 2.16 8.46
N ARG A 83 -8.66 1.48 9.44
CA ARG A 83 -10.07 1.70 9.79
C ARG A 83 -10.35 3.17 10.15
N THR A 84 -9.45 3.79 10.91
CA THR A 84 -9.55 5.21 11.28
C THR A 84 -9.46 6.11 10.05
N LEU A 85 -8.49 5.88 9.15
CA LEU A 85 -8.35 6.65 7.90
C LEU A 85 -9.59 6.52 7.01
N HIS A 86 -10.15 5.31 6.91
CA HIS A 86 -11.36 5.05 6.14
C HIS A 86 -12.57 5.78 6.71
N GLN A 87 -12.80 5.72 8.03
CA GLN A 87 -13.88 6.47 8.70
C GLN A 87 -13.78 7.97 8.47
N LEU A 88 -12.56 8.51 8.44
CA LEU A 88 -12.28 9.92 8.17
C LEU A 88 -12.27 10.26 6.67
N ARG A 89 -12.56 9.28 5.79
CA ARG A 89 -12.53 9.42 4.32
C ARG A 89 -11.21 9.99 3.80
N LYS A 90 -10.10 9.61 4.42
CA LYS A 90 -8.76 9.98 3.94
C LYS A 90 -8.45 9.18 2.67
N PRO A 91 -7.93 9.84 1.61
CA PRO A 91 -7.38 9.13 0.46
C PRO A 91 -6.28 8.15 0.91
N LEU A 92 -6.41 6.89 0.52
CA LEU A 92 -5.53 5.81 0.93
C LEU A 92 -5.11 4.96 -0.27
N ILE A 93 -3.82 4.71 -0.40
CA ILE A 93 -3.22 3.87 -1.45
C ILE A 93 -2.46 2.73 -0.76
N GLY A 94 -2.66 1.50 -1.21
CA GLY A 94 -1.93 0.34 -0.73
C GLY A 94 -1.12 -0.33 -1.84
N ILE A 95 0.12 -0.72 -1.56
CA ILE A 95 1.00 -1.41 -2.51
C ILE A 95 1.42 -2.76 -1.94
N CYS A 96 1.19 -3.86 -2.67
CA CYS A 96 1.49 -5.22 -2.19
C CYS A 96 0.84 -5.46 -0.81
N PHE A 97 1.59 -5.76 0.25
CA PHE A 97 1.09 -5.78 1.63
C PHE A 97 0.12 -4.65 1.96
N GLY A 98 0.37 -3.42 1.50
CA GLY A 98 -0.51 -2.29 1.77
C GLY A 98 -1.93 -2.44 1.22
N HIS A 99 -2.12 -3.01 0.02
CA HIS A 99 -3.48 -3.19 -0.53
C HIS A 99 -4.21 -4.34 0.19
N GLN A 100 -3.46 -5.38 0.56
CA GLN A 100 -3.96 -6.49 1.36
C GLN A 100 -4.41 -6.02 2.74
N MET A 101 -3.61 -5.14 3.36
CA MET A 101 -3.92 -4.55 4.67
C MET A 101 -5.20 -3.71 4.60
N ILE A 102 -5.41 -2.97 3.51
CA ILE A 102 -6.67 -2.24 3.28
C ILE A 102 -7.84 -3.20 3.17
N ALA A 103 -7.75 -4.24 2.34
CA ALA A 103 -8.80 -5.22 2.20
C ALA A 103 -9.13 -5.89 3.55
N GLN A 104 -8.11 -6.36 4.26
CA GLN A 104 -8.23 -7.01 5.57
C GLN A 104 -8.89 -6.10 6.60
N ALA A 105 -8.40 -4.86 6.74
CA ALA A 105 -8.90 -3.91 7.74
C ALA A 105 -10.37 -3.53 7.53
N LEU A 106 -10.84 -3.58 6.27
CA LEU A 106 -12.21 -3.23 5.87
C LEU A 106 -13.14 -4.45 5.74
N GLY A 107 -12.72 -5.62 6.23
CA GLY A 107 -13.58 -6.81 6.32
C GLY A 107 -13.43 -7.80 5.17
N GLY A 108 -12.53 -7.55 4.21
CA GLY A 108 -12.10 -8.54 3.24
C GLY A 108 -11.18 -9.61 3.84
N ARG A 109 -10.75 -10.56 3.01
CA ARG A 109 -9.87 -11.65 3.42
C ARG A 109 -8.60 -11.68 2.59
N THR A 110 -7.46 -11.60 3.27
CA THR A 110 -6.15 -11.90 2.69
C THR A 110 -5.63 -13.22 3.23
N GLU A 111 -5.14 -14.08 2.35
CA GLU A 111 -4.56 -15.36 2.73
C GLU A 111 -3.42 -15.76 1.80
N LYS A 112 -2.66 -16.77 2.24
CA LYS A 112 -1.58 -17.35 1.46
C LYS A 112 -2.13 -18.00 0.19
N ALA A 113 -1.52 -17.68 -0.93
CA ALA A 113 -1.91 -18.18 -2.23
C ALA A 113 -1.58 -19.68 -2.34
N ALA A 114 -2.59 -20.51 -2.56
CA ALA A 114 -2.44 -21.98 -2.61
C ALA A 114 -1.54 -22.46 -3.78
N GLN A 115 -1.37 -21.63 -4.80
CA GLN A 115 -0.57 -21.89 -5.99
C GLN A 115 0.91 -21.53 -5.78
N GLY A 116 1.26 -20.95 -4.63
CA GLY A 116 2.62 -20.55 -4.29
C GLY A 116 2.96 -19.13 -4.73
N TRP A 117 4.19 -18.94 -5.20
CA TRP A 117 4.73 -17.62 -5.52
C TRP A 117 4.22 -17.09 -6.87
N GLY A 118 3.63 -15.89 -6.86
CA GLY A 118 3.39 -15.09 -8.05
C GLY A 118 4.59 -14.17 -8.30
N VAL A 119 5.52 -14.59 -9.16
CA VAL A 119 6.74 -13.84 -9.49
C VAL A 119 6.83 -13.58 -10.99
N GLY A 120 7.12 -12.34 -11.36
CA GLY A 120 7.33 -11.92 -12.74
C GLY A 120 6.19 -11.09 -13.30
N ARG A 121 6.07 -11.03 -14.62
CA ARG A 121 5.02 -10.27 -15.30
C ARG A 121 3.68 -10.99 -15.12
N GLN A 122 2.72 -10.30 -14.52
CA GLN A 122 1.33 -10.75 -14.40
C GLN A 122 0.43 -9.85 -15.24
N THR A 123 -0.62 -10.42 -15.82
CA THR A 123 -1.61 -9.70 -16.63
C THR A 123 -2.95 -9.69 -15.91
N TYR A 124 -3.55 -8.51 -15.81
CA TYR A 124 -4.80 -8.27 -15.10
C TYR A 124 -5.84 -7.71 -16.06
N GLN A 125 -7.05 -8.24 -16.00
CA GLN A 125 -8.21 -7.69 -16.70
C GLN A 125 -8.77 -6.52 -15.90
N VAL A 126 -9.15 -5.45 -16.61
CA VAL A 126 -9.85 -4.32 -16.00
C VAL A 126 -11.34 -4.55 -16.12
N LEU A 127 -12.00 -4.80 -14.98
CA LEU A 127 -13.44 -5.07 -14.95
C LEU A 127 -14.26 -3.78 -14.95
N GLU A 128 -13.74 -2.72 -14.33
CA GLU A 128 -14.41 -1.42 -14.23
C GLU A 128 -13.39 -0.29 -14.37
N THR A 129 -13.75 0.77 -15.11
CA THR A 129 -12.96 2.00 -15.18
C THR A 129 -13.42 2.94 -14.08
N PRO A 130 -12.56 3.30 -13.10
CA PRO A 130 -12.94 4.24 -12.05
C PRO A 130 -13.33 5.60 -12.63
N ALA A 131 -14.29 6.28 -12.02
CA ALA A 131 -14.80 7.58 -12.50
C ALA A 131 -13.74 8.70 -12.58
N TRP A 132 -12.58 8.54 -11.93
CA TRP A 132 -11.46 9.47 -11.97
C TRP A 132 -10.46 9.20 -13.11
N LEU A 133 -10.65 8.11 -13.87
CA LEU A 133 -9.89 7.77 -15.07
C LEU A 133 -10.75 8.04 -16.32
N ASP A 134 -10.24 8.81 -17.28
CA ASP A 134 -10.94 9.08 -18.54
C ASP A 134 -11.20 7.80 -19.35
N SER A 135 -10.23 6.88 -19.32
CA SER A 135 -10.32 5.55 -19.93
C SER A 135 -9.32 4.60 -19.28
N SER A 136 -9.55 3.29 -19.42
CA SER A 136 -8.61 2.26 -19.03
C SER A 136 -8.43 1.25 -20.17
N PRO A 137 -7.24 0.63 -20.31
CA PRO A 137 -7.09 -0.48 -21.25
C PRO A 137 -7.90 -1.69 -20.73
N PRO A 138 -8.35 -2.61 -21.61
CA PRO A 138 -9.09 -3.80 -21.19
C PRO A 138 -8.25 -4.74 -20.30
N GLU A 139 -6.94 -4.67 -20.43
CA GLU A 139 -5.98 -5.38 -19.59
C GLU A 139 -4.69 -4.56 -19.45
N PHE A 140 -3.94 -4.83 -18.38
CA PHE A 140 -2.59 -4.30 -18.22
C PHE A 140 -1.67 -5.37 -17.64
N SER A 141 -0.36 -5.14 -17.73
CA SER A 141 0.62 -6.04 -17.13
C SER A 141 1.59 -5.29 -16.24
N ILE A 142 1.85 -5.86 -15.06
CA ILE A 142 2.80 -5.31 -14.09
C ILE A 142 3.66 -6.43 -13.52
N LEU A 143 4.79 -6.07 -12.94
CA LEU A 143 5.60 -7.01 -12.17
C LEU A 143 4.91 -7.31 -10.84
N ALA A 144 4.81 -8.59 -10.51
CA ALA A 144 4.33 -9.09 -9.23
C ALA A 144 5.43 -9.89 -8.54
N SER A 145 5.41 -9.85 -7.21
CA SER A 145 6.26 -10.66 -6.33
C SER A 145 5.56 -10.79 -4.99
N HIS A 146 4.63 -11.74 -4.87
CA HIS A 146 3.88 -12.00 -3.66
C HIS A 146 3.57 -13.50 -3.51
N GLN A 147 3.31 -13.92 -2.28
CA GLN A 147 2.79 -15.25 -1.96
C GLN A 147 1.41 -15.16 -1.27
N ASP A 148 0.92 -13.95 -1.02
CA ASP A 148 -0.39 -13.70 -0.43
C ASP A 148 -1.32 -13.04 -1.45
N GLN A 149 -2.61 -13.22 -1.29
CA GLN A 149 -3.65 -12.69 -2.17
C GLN A 149 -4.90 -12.31 -1.37
N VAL A 150 -5.63 -11.32 -1.87
CA VAL A 150 -6.98 -11.02 -1.39
C VAL A 150 -7.94 -11.99 -2.07
N THR A 151 -8.68 -12.79 -1.30
CA THR A 151 -9.65 -13.79 -1.81
C THR A 151 -11.09 -13.38 -1.60
N GLU A 152 -11.35 -12.48 -0.66
CA GLU A 152 -12.66 -11.85 -0.46
C GLU A 152 -12.47 -10.34 -0.38
N LEU A 153 -13.23 -9.60 -1.18
CA LEU A 153 -13.23 -8.14 -1.15
C LEU A 153 -14.00 -7.64 0.08
N PRO A 154 -13.62 -6.50 0.67
CA PRO A 154 -14.42 -5.84 1.70
C PRO A 154 -15.78 -5.40 1.13
N ASP A 155 -16.76 -5.20 2.01
CA ASP A 155 -18.05 -4.61 1.63
C ASP A 155 -17.84 -3.12 1.29
N GLY A 156 -18.01 -2.74 0.02
CA GLY A 156 -17.91 -1.34 -0.43
C GLY A 156 -17.40 -1.15 -1.83
#